data_AF-A0A933UDT2-F1
#
_entry.id   AF-A0A933UDT2-F1
#
_cell.length_a   1.000
_cell.length_b   1.000
_cell.length_c   1.000
_cell.angle_alpha   90.00
_cell.angle_beta   90.00
_cell.angle_gamma   90.00
#
_symmetry.space_group_name_H-M   'P 1'
#
loop_
_entity.id
_entity.type
_entity.pdbx_description
1 polymer ?
#
loop_
_entity_poly.entity_id
_entity_poly.type
_entity_poly.pdbx_seq_one_letter_code
_entity_poly.pdbx_strand_id
1 'polypeptide(L)' 'MTFTATVENGKVVVPAEVSLPSGTKVRVETIKVRPAEEPLGRKLRALDGLAVGLPKDLARNHDHYLHGKPKCPTS' A
#
# COMPACT_ATOMS: atom_id res chain seq x y z
N MET A 1 20.32 -20.44 -6.04
CA MET A 1 19.65 -20.05 -4.78
C MET A 1 19.94 -18.57 -4.59
N THR A 2 18.90 -17.74 -4.40
CA THR A 2 19.02 -16.28 -4.26
C THR A 2 18.36 -15.90 -2.96
N PHE A 3 19.01 -15.09 -2.15
CA PHE A 3 18.47 -14.57 -0.89
C PHE A 3 18.73 -13.09 -0.81
N THR A 4 17.90 -12.38 -0.05
CA THR A 4 18.11 -10.96 0.23
C THR A 4 18.91 -10.84 1.50
N ALA A 5 19.94 -9.99 1.47
CA ALA A 5 20.75 -9.65 2.61
C ALA A 5 20.66 -8.14 2.83
N THR A 6 20.72 -7.74 4.09
CA THR A 6 20.67 -6.32 4.48
C THR A 6 22.09 -5.81 4.67
N VAL A 7 22.35 -4.57 4.27
CA VAL A 7 23.63 -3.91 4.56
C VAL A 7 23.51 -3.17 5.90
N GLU A 8 24.30 -3.60 6.88
CA GLU A 8 24.41 -2.95 8.19
C GLU A 8 25.84 -2.50 8.42
N ASN A 9 26.05 -1.20 8.69
CA ASN A 9 27.38 -0.63 8.92
C ASN A 9 28.41 -0.95 7.80
N GLY A 10 27.96 -0.97 6.55
CA GLY A 10 28.79 -1.30 5.40
C GLY A 10 29.12 -2.80 5.23
N LYS A 11 28.56 -3.68 6.07
CA LYS A 11 28.69 -5.14 5.95
C LYS A 11 27.40 -5.75 5.43
N VAL A 12 27.49 -6.69 4.50
CA VAL A 12 26.33 -7.47 4.02
C VAL A 12 26.04 -8.57 5.03
N VAL A 13 24.88 -8.49 5.69
CA VAL A 13 24.43 -9.44 6.71
C VAL A 13 23.56 -10.51 6.04
N VAL A 14 24.08 -11.74 5.99
CA VAL A 14 23.36 -12.90 5.47
C VAL A 14 22.33 -13.36 6.52
N PRO A 15 21.06 -13.58 6.15
CA PRO A 15 20.04 -14.02 7.09
C PRO A 15 20.38 -15.41 7.66
N ALA A 16 20.03 -15.66 8.93
CA ALA A 16 20.43 -16.86 9.67
C ALA A 16 19.91 -18.19 9.07
N GLU A 17 18.85 -18.12 8.29
CA GLU A 17 18.25 -19.21 7.52
C GLU A 17 19.13 -19.66 6.33
N VAL A 18 20.15 -18.88 5.95
CA VAL A 18 21.08 -19.20 4.87
C VAL A 18 22.47 -19.49 5.45
N SER A 19 22.88 -20.76 5.38
CA SER A 19 24.23 -21.18 5.75
C SER A 19 25.16 -21.21 4.53
N LEU A 20 26.22 -20.41 4.55
CA LEU A 20 27.25 -20.39 3.51
C LEU A 20 28.59 -20.85 4.13
N PRO A 21 29.24 -21.88 3.56
CA PRO A 21 30.57 -22.29 3.98
C PRO A 21 31.59 -21.15 3.85
N SER A 22 32.57 -21.11 4.75
CA SER A 22 33.69 -20.17 4.64
C SER A 22 34.41 -20.33 3.30
N GLY A 23 34.73 -19.21 2.64
CA GLY A 23 35.37 -19.20 1.31
C GLY A 23 34.39 -19.21 0.12
N THR A 24 33.08 -19.23 0.37
CA THR A 24 32.08 -19.13 -0.71
C THR A 24 32.15 -17.76 -1.38
N LYS A 25 32.42 -17.73 -2.69
CA LYS A 25 32.35 -16.50 -3.50
C LYS A 25 30.89 -16.18 -3.80
N VAL A 26 30.46 -14.97 -3.47
CA VAL A 26 29.08 -14.50 -3.70
C VAL A 26 29.08 -13.29 -4.63
N ARG A 27 28.02 -13.14 -5.42
CA ARG A 27 27.74 -11.93 -6.22
C ARG A 27 26.70 -11.09 -5.49
N VAL A 28 27.01 -9.82 -5.27
CA VAL A 28 26.09 -8.88 -4.63
C VAL A 28 25.40 -8.05 -5.70
N GLU A 29 24.07 -8.05 -5.67
CA GLU A 29 23.24 -7.23 -6.54
C GLU A 29 22.34 -6.35 -5.68
N THR A 30 22.39 -5.03 -5.90
CA THR A 30 21.54 -4.09 -5.18
C THR A 30 20.09 -4.20 -5.69
N ILE A 31 19.16 -4.45 -4.78
CA ILE A 31 17.74 -4.50 -5.11
C ILE A 31 17.18 -3.09 -4.96
N LYS A 32 16.60 -2.52 -6.03
CA LYS A 32 15.82 -1.28 -5.95
C LYS A 32 14.52 -1.59 -5.22
N VAL A 33 14.50 -1.39 -3.91
CA VAL A 33 13.25 -1.39 -3.15
C VAL A 33 12.50 -0.14 -3.58
N ARG A 34 11.38 -0.31 -4.29
CA ARG A 34 10.47 0.82 -4.49
C ARG A 34 10.00 1.23 -3.09
N PRO A 35 10.01 2.53 -2.74
CA PRO A 35 9.39 2.95 -1.50
C PRO A 35 7.98 2.36 -1.48
N ALA A 36 7.61 1.73 -0.37
CA ALA A 36 6.28 1.15 -0.23
C ALA A 36 5.29 2.25 -0.60
N GLU A 37 4.52 2.04 -1.67
CA GLU A 37 3.50 2.99 -2.06
C GLU A 37 2.59 3.19 -0.86
N GLU A 38 2.30 4.46 -0.53
CA GLU A 38 1.38 4.72 0.56
C GLU A 38 0.08 3.95 0.31
N PRO A 39 -0.45 3.26 1.33
CA PRO A 39 -1.65 2.46 1.17
C PRO A 39 -2.76 3.33 0.60
N LEU A 40 -3.55 2.80 -0.32
CA LEU A 40 -4.58 3.56 -1.07
C LEU A 40 -5.47 4.39 -0.13
N GLY A 41 -5.86 3.84 1.02
CA GLY A 41 -6.65 4.58 2.02
C GLY A 41 -5.98 5.84 2.54
N ARG A 42 -4.64 5.89 2.63
CA ARG A 42 -3.89 7.09 3.01
C ARG A 42 -3.93 8.17 1.94
N LYS A 43 -3.93 7.79 0.66
CA LYS A 43 -4.10 8.71 -0.47
C LYS A 43 -5.53 9.27 -0.52
N LEU A 44 -6.53 8.43 -0.22
CA LEU A 44 -7.94 8.81 -0.23
C LEU A 44 -8.37 9.70 0.94
N ARG A 45 -7.62 9.71 2.06
CA ARG A 45 -7.88 10.62 3.19
C ARG A 45 -7.88 12.10 2.81
N ALA A 46 -7.14 12.48 1.76
CA ALA A 46 -7.17 13.85 1.25
C ALA A 46 -8.54 14.25 0.69
N LEU A 47 -9.40 13.27 0.39
CA LEU A 47 -10.75 13.48 -0.12
C LEU A 47 -11.83 13.43 0.96
N ASP A 48 -11.47 13.03 2.20
CA ASP A 48 -12.41 12.95 3.30
C ASP A 48 -12.95 14.35 3.64
N GLY A 49 -14.27 14.49 3.66
CA GLY A 49 -14.93 15.74 4.05
C GLY A 49 -14.88 16.87 3.02
N LEU A 50 -14.36 16.65 1.81
CA LEU A 50 -14.37 17.65 0.73
C LEU A 50 -15.79 18.05 0.29
N ALA A 51 -16.76 17.16 0.47
CA ALA A 51 -18.10 17.37 -0.02
C ALA A 51 -18.95 18.12 1.02
N VAL A 52 -19.11 19.42 0.78
CA VAL A 52 -19.85 20.35 1.65
C VAL A 52 -21.31 20.47 1.17
N GLY A 53 -22.26 20.50 2.10
CA GLY A 53 -23.67 20.73 1.79
C GLY A 53 -24.43 19.53 1.20
N LEU A 54 -23.87 18.32 1.31
CA LEU A 54 -24.54 17.12 0.81
C LEU A 54 -25.75 16.73 1.68
N PRO A 55 -26.83 16.22 1.07
CA PRO A 55 -27.93 15.58 1.79
C PRO A 55 -27.44 14.40 2.63
N LYS A 56 -28.01 14.23 3.83
CA LYS A 56 -27.64 13.14 4.76
C LYS A 56 -27.86 11.75 4.18
N ASP A 57 -28.76 11.61 3.21
CA ASP A 57 -29.10 10.38 2.52
C ASP A 57 -28.29 10.15 1.24
N LEU A 58 -27.34 11.04 0.87
CA LEU A 58 -26.62 10.96 -0.39
C LEU A 58 -25.80 9.67 -0.55
N ALA A 59 -25.17 9.17 0.51
CA ALA A 59 -24.43 7.90 0.44
C ALA A 59 -25.33 6.71 0.05
N ARG A 60 -26.59 6.72 0.50
CA ARG A 60 -27.57 5.66 0.22
C ARG A 60 -28.33 5.89 -1.08
N ASN A 61 -28.54 7.14 -1.45
CA ASN A 61 -29.33 7.55 -2.61
C ASN A 61 -28.46 8.21 -3.68
N HIS A 62 -27.18 7.82 -3.79
CA HIS A 62 -26.24 8.47 -4.70
C HIS A 62 -26.72 8.45 -6.15
N ASP A 63 -27.32 7.34 -6.59
CA ASP A 63 -27.93 7.20 -7.92
C ASP A 63 -29.15 8.13 -8.14
N HIS A 64 -29.89 8.47 -7.09
CA HIS A 64 -30.96 9.47 -7.19
C HIS A 64 -30.37 10.86 -7.48
N TYR A 65 -29.31 11.22 -6.78
CA TYR A 65 -28.68 12.54 -6.92
C TYR A 65 -27.86 12.69 -8.20
N LEU A 66 -27.20 11.62 -8.66
CA LEU A 66 -26.42 11.65 -9.91
C LEU A 66 -27.26 11.39 -11.16
N HIS A 67 -28.28 10.53 -11.06
CA HIS A 67 -28.95 9.96 -12.23
C HIS A 67 -30.48 10.10 -12.18
N GLY A 68 -31.05 10.79 -11.19
CA GLY A 68 -32.49 11.02 -11.07
C GLY A 68 -33.32 9.76 -10.80
N LYS A 69 -32.68 8.68 -10.35
CA LYS A 69 -33.36 7.42 -10.00
C LYS A 69 -34.29 7.60 -8.79
N PRO A 70 -35.32 6.77 -8.60
CA PRO A 70 -36.13 6.79 -7.37
C PRO A 70 -35.26 6.61 -6.12
N LYS A 71 -35.59 7.29 -5.02
CA LYS A 71 -34.89 7.11 -3.74
C LYS A 71 -35.17 5.73 -3.16
N CYS A 72 -34.15 5.10 -2.57
CA CYS A 72 -34.36 3.91 -1.77
C CYS A 72 -35.06 4.29 -0.45
N PRO A 73 -36.15 3.61 -0.05
CA PRO A 73 -36.85 3.93 1.17
C PRO A 73 -36.00 3.63 2.41
N THR A 74 -36.10 4.50 3.41
CA THR A 74 -35.59 4.24 4.77
C THR A 74 -36.49 3.21 5.45
N SER A 75 -35.98 1.99 5.66
CA SER A 75 -36.59 0.98 6.52
C SER A 75 -36.35 1.27 8.00
#